data_AF-A0A6B2DA17-F1
#
_entry.id   AF-A0A6B2DA17-F1
#
_cell.length_a   1.000
_cell.length_b   1.000
_cell.length_c   1.000
_cell.angle_alpha   90.00
_cell.angle_beta   90.00
_cell.angle_gamma   90.00
#
_symmetry.space_group_name_H-M   'P 1'
#
loop_
_entity.id
_entity.type
_entity.pdbx_description
1 polymer ?
#
loop_
_entity_poly.entity_id
_entity_poly.type
_entity_poly.pdbx_seq_one_letter_code
_entity_poly.pdbx_strand_id
1 'polypeptide(L)'
;MSAPQELPDGTDVHAAVRASLAELDTEDEDQAAVALALRLGITIDGEKSGRTVAELAGKLLAVLAELGMTPAARKAIVPRSGPAERSPSQKAKDELKERRAARGSA
;
A
#
# COMPACT_ATOMS: atom_id res chain seq x y z
N MET A 1 -0.67 -22.15 -30.57
CA MET A 1 -0.24 -20.74 -30.49
C MET A 1 -0.41 -20.32 -29.05
N SER A 2 0.67 -20.42 -28.27
CA SER A 2 0.65 -20.13 -26.83
C SER A 2 0.66 -18.62 -26.61
N ALA A 3 -0.25 -18.15 -25.77
CA ALA A 3 -0.31 -16.76 -25.32
C ALA A 3 0.98 -16.37 -24.58
N PRO A 4 1.49 -15.14 -24.75
CA PRO A 4 2.28 -14.53 -23.69
C PRO A 4 1.29 -14.05 -22.62
N GLN A 5 1.14 -14.81 -21.54
CA GLN A 5 0.72 -14.21 -20.28
C GLN A 5 1.92 -13.40 -19.79
N GLU A 6 1.95 -12.10 -20.09
CA GLU A 6 2.87 -11.17 -19.46
C GLU A 6 2.53 -11.12 -17.96
N LEU A 7 3.53 -11.41 -17.13
CA LEU A 7 3.43 -11.38 -15.68
C LEU A 7 2.90 -10.00 -15.23
N PRO A 8 2.05 -9.91 -14.20
CA PRO A 8 1.84 -8.65 -13.50
C PRO A 8 3.13 -8.33 -12.75
N ASP A 9 4.02 -7.56 -13.37
CA ASP A 9 5.22 -7.04 -12.71
C ASP A 9 4.77 -6.15 -11.55
N GLY A 10 4.83 -6.70 -10.34
CA GLY A 10 4.46 -6.06 -9.08
C GLY A 10 5.38 -4.90 -8.65
N THR A 11 5.93 -4.16 -9.61
CA THR A 11 6.87 -3.04 -9.43
C THR A 11 6.44 -1.75 -10.11
N ASP A 12 5.42 -1.77 -10.98
CA ASP A 12 4.92 -0.59 -11.67
C ASP A 12 3.96 0.21 -10.77
N VAL A 13 4.35 1.45 -10.44
CA VAL A 13 3.61 2.36 -9.55
C VAL A 13 2.28 2.76 -10.18
N HIS A 14 2.25 3.02 -11.48
CA HIS A 14 1.00 3.32 -12.19
C HIS A 14 0.00 2.15 -12.12
N ALA A 15 0.45 0.92 -12.32
CA ALA A 15 -0.39 -0.27 -12.22
C ALA A 15 -0.97 -0.43 -10.81
N ALA A 16 -0.14 -0.22 -9.77
CA ALA A 16 -0.57 -0.28 -8.37
C ALA A 16 -1.59 0.83 -8.03
N VAL A 17 -1.36 2.06 -8.49
CA VAL A 17 -2.28 3.19 -8.29
C VAL A 17 -3.61 2.90 -9.00
N ARG A 18 -3.58 2.42 -10.24
CA ARG A 18 -4.79 2.08 -11.00
C ARG A 18 -5.62 1.00 -10.31
N ALA A 19 -4.97 -0.07 -9.82
CA ALA A 19 -5.66 -1.12 -9.08
C ALA A 19 -6.31 -0.57 -7.80
N SER A 20 -5.58 0.27 -7.06
CA SER A 20 -6.10 0.88 -5.82
C SER A 20 -7.31 1.77 -6.10
N LEU A 21 -7.25 2.61 -7.14
CA LEU A 21 -8.35 3.53 -7.50
C LEU A 21 -9.59 2.78 -7.98
N ALA A 22 -9.45 1.60 -8.58
CA ALA A 22 -10.58 0.78 -9.01
C ALA A 22 -11.39 0.19 -7.84
N GLU A 23 -10.81 0.11 -6.64
CA GLU A 23 -11.51 -0.33 -5.42
C GLU A 23 -12.23 0.83 -4.71
N LEU A 24 -12.00 2.06 -5.17
CA LEU A 24 -12.60 3.25 -4.59
C LEU A 24 -13.89 3.60 -5.33
N ASP A 25 -14.92 3.97 -4.57
CA ASP A 25 -16.13 4.58 -5.15
C ASP A 25 -15.85 6.07 -5.33
N THR A 26 -15.49 6.47 -6.55
CA THR A 26 -15.14 7.85 -6.89
C THR A 26 -16.33 8.59 -7.50
N GLU A 27 -16.53 9.84 -7.09
CA GLU A 27 -17.56 10.70 -7.66
C GLU A 27 -17.02 11.50 -8.87
N ASP A 28 -17.90 12.20 -9.58
CA ASP A 28 -17.51 13.04 -10.73
C ASP A 28 -16.51 14.14 -10.34
N GLU A 29 -16.61 14.65 -9.10
CA GLU A 29 -15.72 15.68 -8.55
C GLU A 29 -14.29 15.16 -8.35
N ASP A 30 -14.12 13.84 -8.16
CA ASP A 30 -12.83 13.19 -7.91
C ASP A 30 -12.05 12.87 -9.19
N GLN A 31 -12.69 12.93 -10.37
CA GLN A 31 -12.08 12.49 -11.64
C GLN A 31 -10.80 13.26 -11.99
N ALA A 32 -10.72 14.54 -11.61
CA ALA A 32 -9.51 15.34 -11.79
C ALA A 32 -8.34 14.82 -10.93
N ALA A 33 -8.61 14.45 -9.68
CA ALA A 33 -7.62 13.89 -8.77
C ALA A 33 -7.22 12.45 -9.17
N VAL A 34 -8.16 11.64 -9.65
CA VAL A 34 -7.90 10.32 -10.24
C VAL A 34 -6.94 10.43 -11.44
N ALA A 35 -7.24 11.34 -12.38
CA ALA A 35 -6.39 11.56 -13.55
C ALA A 35 -4.98 12.04 -13.16
N LEU A 36 -4.89 12.92 -12.15
CA LEU A 36 -3.61 13.40 -11.62
C LEU A 36 -2.80 12.26 -10.98
N ALA A 37 -3.42 11.41 -10.17
CA ALA A 37 -2.78 10.27 -9.54
C ALA A 37 -2.20 9.29 -10.57
N LEU A 38 -2.97 8.95 -11.61
CA LEU A 38 -2.51 8.08 -12.70
C LEU A 38 -1.32 8.70 -13.45
N ARG A 39 -1.39 10.00 -13.75
CA ARG A 39 -0.30 10.70 -14.43
C ARG A 39 0.99 10.75 -13.61
N LEU A 40 0.87 10.93 -12.29
CA LEU A 40 2.01 10.87 -11.38
C LEU A 40 2.62 9.47 -11.33
N GLY A 41 1.80 8.41 -11.31
CA GLY A 41 2.27 7.03 -11.42
C GLY A 41 3.15 6.81 -12.64
N ILE A 42 2.64 7.13 -13.84
CA ILE A 42 3.38 6.99 -15.11
C ILE A 42 4.70 7.76 -15.09
N THR A 43 4.69 8.95 -14.48
CA THR A 43 5.89 9.79 -14.39
C THR A 43 6.93 9.18 -13.45
N ILE A 44 6.51 8.57 -12.34
CA ILE A 44 7.40 7.88 -11.41
C ILE A 44 8.04 6.66 -12.08
N ASP A 45 7.28 5.87 -12.84
CA ASP A 45 7.80 4.68 -13.52
C ASP A 45 8.87 5.01 -14.58
N GLY A 46 8.77 6.19 -15.20
CA GLY A 46 9.73 6.67 -16.19
C GLY A 46 10.95 7.42 -15.61
N GLU A 47 10.94 7.77 -14.33
CA GLU A 47 11.95 8.61 -13.70
C GLU A 47 13.14 7.78 -13.20
N LYS A 48 14.36 8.30 -13.41
CA LYS A 48 15.62 7.64 -13.04
C LYS A 48 16.30 8.30 -11.84
N SER A 49 15.97 9.56 -11.57
CA SER A 49 16.47 10.31 -10.41
C SER A 49 15.72 9.90 -9.15
N GLY A 50 16.39 9.24 -8.22
CA GLY A 50 15.80 8.84 -6.93
C GLY A 50 15.27 10.03 -6.11
N ARG A 51 15.90 11.21 -6.23
CA ARG A 51 15.38 12.44 -5.60
C ARG A 51 14.04 12.85 -6.20
N THR A 52 13.96 12.86 -7.53
CA THR A 52 12.73 13.25 -8.24
C THR A 52 11.62 12.24 -7.97
N VAL A 53 11.94 10.94 -7.94
CA VAL A 53 11.01 9.88 -7.52
C VAL A 53 10.45 10.15 -6.13
N ALA A 54 11.29 10.50 -5.15
CA ALA A 54 10.83 10.79 -3.79
C ALA A 54 9.89 12.01 -3.73
N GLU A 55 10.20 13.08 -4.48
CA GLU A 55 9.37 14.28 -4.56
C GLU A 55 8.00 13.98 -5.23
N LEU A 56 7.99 13.20 -6.31
CA LEU A 56 6.78 12.78 -7.02
C LEU A 56 5.94 11.82 -6.17
N ALA A 57 6.58 10.87 -5.48
CA ALA A 57 5.90 9.94 -4.57
C ALA A 57 5.22 10.69 -3.42
N GLY A 58 5.85 11.74 -2.87
CA GLY A 58 5.22 12.60 -1.86
C GLY A 58 3.95 13.29 -2.37
N LYS A 59 3.98 13.82 -3.60
CA LYS A 59 2.80 14.45 -4.24
C LYS A 59 1.71 13.43 -4.54
N LEU A 60 2.06 12.25 -5.02
CA LEU A 60 1.11 11.16 -5.28
C LEU A 60 0.39 10.75 -3.99
N LEU A 61 1.13 10.60 -2.88
CA LEU A 61 0.53 10.29 -1.59
C LEU A 61 -0.42 11.38 -1.07
N ALA A 62 -0.17 12.64 -1.39
CA ALA A 62 -1.07 13.75 -1.05
C ALA A 62 -2.38 13.64 -1.85
N VAL A 63 -2.31 13.42 -3.16
CA VAL A 63 -3.50 13.24 -4.02
C VAL A 63 -4.32 12.03 -3.59
N LEU A 64 -3.66 10.91 -3.29
CA LEU A 64 -4.35 9.72 -2.77
C LEU A 64 -5.03 10.00 -1.42
N ALA A 65 -4.41 10.80 -0.54
CA ALA A 65 -5.03 11.17 0.73
C ALA A 65 -6.26 12.06 0.54
N GLU A 66 -6.26 12.97 -0.44
CA GLU A 66 -7.43 13.78 -0.80
C GLU A 66 -8.58 12.91 -1.34
N LEU A 67 -8.27 11.87 -2.11
CA LEU A 67 -9.21 10.83 -2.54
C LEU A 67 -9.64 9.87 -1.40
N GLY A 68 -9.40 10.21 -0.14
CA GLY A 68 -9.79 9.36 1.00
C GLY A 68 -8.94 8.10 1.19
N MET A 69 -7.90 7.86 0.39
CA MET A 69 -6.93 6.78 0.60
C MET A 69 -5.94 7.14 1.73
N THR A 70 -6.46 7.10 2.95
CA THR A 70 -5.68 7.30 4.17
C THR A 70 -4.82 6.07 4.51
N PRO A 71 -3.77 6.21 5.33
CA PRO A 71 -3.01 5.06 5.84
C PRO A 71 -3.89 3.99 6.55
N ALA A 72 -5.03 4.39 7.11
CA ALA A 72 -6.00 3.48 7.72
C ALA A 72 -6.77 2.67 6.66
N ALA A 73 -7.20 3.31 5.56
CA ALA A 73 -7.83 2.64 4.42
C ALA A 73 -6.86 1.69 3.70
N ARG A 74 -5.59 2.08 3.53
CA ARG A 74 -4.55 1.21 2.94
C ARG A 74 -4.27 -0.06 3.75
N LYS A 75 -4.38 0.00 5.09
CA LYS A 75 -4.30 -1.20 5.95
C LYS A 75 -5.44 -2.19 5.72
N ALA A 76 -6.60 -1.72 5.24
CA ALA A 76 -7.73 -2.57 4.92
C ALA A 76 -7.60 -3.26 3.55
N ILE A 77 -6.85 -2.66 2.62
CA ILE A 77 -6.58 -3.17 1.25
C ILE A 77 -5.46 -4.24 1.24
N VAL A 78 -4.79 -4.49 2.38
CA VAL A 78 -3.82 -5.59 2.47
C VAL A 78 -4.56 -6.91 2.21
N PRO A 79 -4.21 -7.68 1.16
CA PRO A 79 -4.84 -8.96 0.90
C PRO A 79 -4.63 -9.85 2.13
N ARG A 80 -5.73 -10.37 2.69
CA ARG A 80 -5.71 -11.44 3.71
C ARG A 80 -5.23 -12.75 3.07
N SER A 81 -4.00 -12.76 2.57
CA SER A 81 -3.33 -13.97 2.09
C SER A 81 -2.29 -14.37 3.11
N GLY A 82 -2.71 -15.16 4.09
CA GLY A 82 -1.83 -15.90 4.99
C GLY A 82 -2.03 -15.60 6.48
N PRO A 83 -1.87 -16.61 7.36
CA PRO A 83 -1.91 -16.39 8.80
C PRO A 83 -0.84 -15.37 9.17
N ALA A 84 -1.25 -14.28 9.82
CA ALA A 84 -0.36 -13.24 10.28
C ALA A 84 0.74 -13.84 11.15
N GLU A 85 1.94 -14.01 10.58
CA GLU A 85 3.13 -14.25 11.37
C GLU A 85 3.29 -13.05 12.31
N ARG A 86 3.01 -13.27 13.59
CA ARG A 86 3.21 -12.26 14.63
C ARG A 86 4.63 -11.74 14.48
N SER A 87 4.76 -10.42 14.33
CA SER A 87 6.07 -9.78 14.23
C SER A 87 6.95 -10.22 15.42
N PRO A 88 8.28 -10.36 15.25
CA PRO A 88 9.17 -10.83 16.31
C PRO A 88 9.01 -10.05 17.64
N SER A 89 8.68 -8.76 17.53
CA SER A 89 8.41 -7.87 18.65
C SER A 89 7.12 -8.19 19.41
N GLN A 90 6.11 -8.80 18.79
CA GLN A 90 4.89 -9.25 19.45
C GLN A 90 5.12 -10.58 20.18
N LYS A 91 5.86 -11.52 19.59
CA LYS A 91 6.22 -12.80 20.24
C LYS A 91 7.00 -12.57 21.54
N ALA A 92 7.97 -11.66 21.54
CA ALA A 92 8.72 -11.30 22.74
C ALA A 92 7.86 -10.68 23.86
N LYS A 93 6.82 -9.92 23.49
CA LYS A 93 5.89 -9.32 24.46
C LYS A 93 4.94 -10.35 25.07
N ASP A 94 4.47 -11.31 24.27
CA ASP A 94 3.64 -12.41 24.77
C ASP A 94 4.44 -13.32 25.71
N GLU A 95 5.68 -13.65 25.36
CA GLU A 95 6.56 -14.47 26.20
C GLU A 95 6.87 -13.78 27.55
N LEU A 96 7.04 -12.45 27.55
CA LEU A 96 7.24 -11.70 28.79
C LEU A 96 5.98 -11.69 29.68
N LYS A 97 4.79 -11.62 29.07
CA LYS A 97 3.51 -11.69 29.80
C LYS A 97 3.28 -13.07 30.40
N GLU A 98 3.55 -14.15 29.66
CA GLU A 98 3.45 -15.52 30.15
C GLU A 98 4.41 -15.76 31.33
N ARG A 99 5.66 -15.28 31.24
CA ARG A 99 6.63 -15.37 32.35
C ARG A 99 6.18 -14.62 33.60
N ARG A 100 5.47 -13.49 33.46
CA ARG A 100 4.92 -12.76 34.61
C ARG A 100 3.71 -13.45 35.21
N ALA A 101 2.82 -13.99 34.37
CA ALA A 101 1.66 -14.77 34.83
C ALA A 101 2.12 -16.01 35.62
N ALA A 102 3.12 -16.73 35.11
CA ALA A 102 3.70 -17.90 35.79
C ALA A 102 4.37 -17.58 37.14
N ARG A 103 4.82 -16.32 37.35
CA ARG A 103 5.43 -15.87 38.60
C ARG A 103 4.43 -15.28 39.61
N GLY A 104 3.21 -14.96 39.19
CA GLY A 104 2.16 -14.38 40.04
C GLY A 104 1.19 -15.41 40.61
N SER A 105 1.38 -16.70 40.33
CA SER A 105 0.53 -17.81 40.80
C SER A 105 1.28 -18.78 41.73
N ALA A 106 2.12 -18.23 42.62
CA ALA A 106 2.76 -18.93 43.73
C ALA A 106 2.57 -18.11 45.02
#